data_AF-A0A942RQ23-F1
#
_entry.id   AF-A0A942RQ23-F1
#
_cell.length_a   1.000
_cell.length_b   1.000
_cell.length_c   1.000
_cell.angle_alpha   90.00
_cell.angle_beta   90.00
_cell.angle_gamma   90.00
#
_symmetry.space_group_name_H-M   'P 1'
#
loop_
_entity.id
_entity.type
_entity.pdbx_description
1 polymer ?
#
loop_
_entity_poly.entity_id
_entity_poly.type
_entity_poly.pdbx_seq_one_letter_code
_entity_poly.pdbx_strand_id
1 'polypeptide(L)'
;MTHTHQVLDFPVEVLVHNTYDALGQLVTKQVGGDETYVQNIGHLQTVNYQYNIRGWLKQINDVEDLTTTNDLFAFKINYDTPEVYGTT
;
A
#
# COMPACT_ATOMS: atom_id res chain seq x y z
N MET A 1 -9.94 -0.99 -8.02
CA MET A 1 -11.26 -0.88 -7.37
C MET A 1 -11.21 0.30 -6.43
N THR A 2 -12.09 1.29 -6.64
CA THR A 2 -12.12 2.53 -5.84
C THR A 2 -13.36 2.55 -4.96
N HIS A 3 -13.21 3.03 -3.74
CA HIS A 3 -14.31 3.35 -2.85
C HIS A 3 -14.22 4.83 -2.43
N THR A 4 -15.36 5.52 -2.51
CA THR A 4 -15.48 6.96 -2.28
C THR A 4 -16.56 7.25 -1.25
N HIS A 5 -16.53 8.45 -0.69
CA HIS A 5 -17.53 8.94 0.25
C HIS A 5 -17.85 10.41 -0.03
N GLN A 6 -19.11 10.79 0.13
CA GLN A 6 -19.58 12.17 -0.02
C GLN A 6 -20.53 12.50 1.13
N VAL A 7 -20.39 13.70 1.70
CA VAL A 7 -21.28 14.22 2.73
C VAL A 7 -22.01 15.42 2.17
N LEU A 8 -23.35 15.39 2.16
CA LEU A 8 -24.19 16.47 1.59
C LEU A 8 -23.71 16.82 0.16
N ASP A 9 -23.56 18.11 -0.13
CA ASP A 9 -23.11 18.65 -1.41
C ASP A 9 -21.60 19.00 -1.40
N PHE A 10 -20.84 18.50 -0.43
CA PHE A 10 -19.37 18.66 -0.45
C PHE A 10 -18.73 17.78 -1.54
N PRO A 11 -17.48 18.06 -1.94
CA PRO A 11 -16.75 17.21 -2.88
C PRO A 11 -16.69 15.74 -2.45
N VAL A 12 -16.59 14.86 -3.44
CA VAL A 12 -16.39 13.43 -3.23
C VAL A 12 -14.93 13.19 -2.81
N GLU A 13 -14.75 12.40 -1.75
CA GLU A 13 -13.44 12.01 -1.24
C GLU A 13 -13.16 10.55 -1.56
N VAL A 14 -11.91 10.23 -1.92
CA VAL A 14 -11.48 8.85 -2.12
C VAL A 14 -11.09 8.27 -0.76
N LEU A 15 -11.77 7.21 -0.33
CA LEU A 15 -11.38 6.48 0.87
C LEU A 15 -10.26 5.50 0.57
N VAL A 16 -10.40 4.76 -0.54
CA VAL A 16 -9.40 3.77 -0.94
C VAL A 16 -9.43 3.51 -2.44
N HIS A 17 -8.25 3.29 -3.03
CA HIS A 17 -8.08 2.70 -4.35
C HIS A 17 -7.17 1.46 -4.26
N ASN A 18 -7.72 0.31 -4.65
CA ASN A 18 -7.04 -0.98 -4.64
C ASN A 18 -6.67 -1.41 -6.07
N THR A 19 -5.42 -1.74 -6.30
CA THR A 19 -4.93 -2.35 -7.55
C THR A 19 -4.61 -3.82 -7.29
N TYR A 20 -5.03 -4.69 -8.20
CA TYR A 20 -4.84 -6.13 -8.08
C TYR A 20 -4.02 -6.66 -9.26
N ASP A 21 -3.30 -7.75 -9.04
CA ASP A 21 -2.63 -8.47 -10.13
C ASP A 21 -3.63 -9.30 -10.96
N ALA A 22 -3.11 -10.00 -11.98
CA ALA A 22 -3.91 -10.84 -12.87
C ALA A 22 -4.57 -12.05 -12.16
N LEU A 23 -4.13 -12.40 -10.95
CA LEU A 23 -4.70 -13.47 -10.13
C LEU A 23 -5.70 -12.94 -9.09
N GLY A 24 -5.91 -11.61 -9.04
CA GLY A 24 -6.80 -10.96 -8.08
C GLY A 24 -6.17 -10.74 -6.70
N GLN A 25 -4.84 -10.85 -6.55
CA GLN A 25 -4.16 -10.50 -5.30
C GLN A 25 -3.96 -8.98 -5.23
N LEU A 26 -4.16 -8.40 -4.05
CA LEU A 26 -4.03 -6.95 -3.82
C LEU A 26 -2.56 -6.52 -3.88
N VAL A 27 -2.17 -5.72 -4.86
CA VAL A 27 -0.78 -5.25 -5.02
C VAL A 27 -0.56 -3.89 -4.38
N THR A 28 -1.53 -2.99 -4.53
CA THR A 28 -1.42 -1.62 -4.01
C THR A 28 -2.75 -1.19 -3.41
N LYS A 29 -2.71 -0.57 -2.22
CA LYS A 29 -3.82 0.13 -1.59
C LYS A 29 -3.43 1.57 -1.35
N GLN A 30 -4.01 2.49 -2.11
CA GLN A 30 -3.90 3.93 -1.86
C GLN A 30 -5.04 4.35 -0.94
N VAL A 31 -4.77 5.12 0.11
CA VAL A 31 -5.73 5.52 1.13
C VAL A 31 -5.86 7.03 1.17
N GLY A 32 -7.10 7.51 1.21
CA GLY A 32 -7.42 8.94 1.25
C GLY A 32 -7.09 9.67 -0.05
N GLY A 33 -7.40 10.96 -0.09
CA GLY A 33 -7.07 11.85 -1.20
C GLY A 33 -8.28 12.28 -2.03
N ASP A 34 -7.99 13.13 -3.01
CA ASP A 34 -8.99 13.73 -3.90
C ASP A 34 -9.27 12.84 -5.13
N GLU A 35 -10.54 12.78 -5.56
CA GLU A 35 -11.01 12.02 -6.73
C GLU A 35 -10.38 12.48 -8.05
N THR A 36 -10.00 13.74 -8.16
CA THR A 36 -9.31 14.30 -9.34
C THR A 36 -7.88 13.77 -9.51
N TYR A 37 -7.32 13.13 -8.47
CA TYR A 37 -5.91 12.78 -8.38
C TYR A 37 -5.62 11.27 -8.37
N VAL A 38 -6.62 10.43 -8.70
CA VAL A 38 -6.50 8.95 -8.71
C VAL A 38 -5.38 8.45 -9.64
N GLN A 39 -4.91 9.26 -10.59
CA GLN A 39 -3.90 8.87 -11.56
C GLN A 39 -2.50 9.44 -11.32
N ASN A 40 -2.28 10.47 -10.48
CA ASN A 40 -0.95 11.07 -10.28
C ASN A 40 -0.79 11.90 -8.98
N ILE A 41 -0.62 11.25 -7.82
CA ILE A 41 -0.03 11.84 -6.59
C ILE A 41 -0.98 12.68 -5.69
N GLY A 42 -2.14 12.15 -5.29
CA GLY A 42 -3.00 12.83 -4.29
C GLY A 42 -3.47 11.96 -3.12
N HIS A 43 -3.04 10.71 -3.05
CA HIS A 43 -3.35 9.83 -1.93
C HIS A 43 -2.48 10.15 -0.71
N LEU A 44 -3.08 10.07 0.48
CA LEU A 44 -2.39 10.37 1.73
C LEU A 44 -1.38 9.29 2.11
N GLN A 45 -1.62 8.05 1.66
CA GLN A 45 -0.69 6.95 1.82
C GLN A 45 -0.84 5.93 0.69
N THR A 46 0.29 5.39 0.21
CA THR A 46 0.32 4.20 -0.63
C THR A 46 0.78 3.02 0.20
N VAL A 47 0.09 1.89 0.12
CA VAL A 47 0.48 0.65 0.78
C VAL A 47 0.75 -0.40 -0.29
N ASN A 48 2.01 -0.77 -0.46
CA ASN A 48 2.48 -1.74 -1.43
C ASN A 48 2.58 -3.12 -0.77
N TYR A 49 1.94 -4.13 -1.35
CA TYR A 49 1.94 -5.49 -0.85
C TYR A 49 2.79 -6.38 -1.74
N GLN A 50 3.61 -7.22 -1.11
CA GLN A 50 4.36 -8.26 -1.82
C GLN A 50 4.09 -9.62 -1.21
N TYR A 51 4.03 -10.63 -2.07
CA TYR A 51 3.71 -12.00 -1.71
C TYR A 51 4.87 -12.95 -2.06
N ASN A 52 4.96 -14.07 -1.34
CA ASN A 52 5.85 -15.16 -1.73
C ASN A 52 5.22 -16.00 -2.86
N ILE A 53 5.95 -17.00 -3.36
CA ILE A 53 5.47 -17.87 -4.44
C ILE A 53 4.23 -18.73 -4.06
N ARG A 54 3.92 -18.84 -2.77
CA ARG A 54 2.72 -19.52 -2.24
C ARG A 54 1.53 -18.56 -2.06
N GLY A 55 1.68 -17.29 -2.41
CA GLY A 55 0.65 -16.26 -2.25
C GLY A 55 0.51 -15.72 -0.83
N TRP A 56 1.43 -16.02 0.08
CA TRP A 56 1.40 -15.45 1.43
C TRP A 56 2.08 -14.09 1.46
N LEU A 57 1.50 -13.15 2.21
CA LEU A 57 2.06 -11.82 2.40
C LEU A 57 3.47 -11.93 3.00
N LYS A 58 4.47 -11.34 2.34
CA LYS A 58 5.86 -11.32 2.84
C LYS A 58 6.35 -9.92 3.20
N GLN A 59 5.76 -8.88 2.64
CA GLN A 59 6.22 -7.51 2.86
C GLN A 59 5.11 -6.50 2.58
N ILE A 60 5.08 -5.44 3.38
CA ILE A 60 4.27 -4.24 3.19
C ILE A 60 5.24 -3.04 3.17
N ASN A 61 5.20 -2.26 2.09
CA ASN A 61 6.13 -1.16 1.81
C ASN A 61 7.61 -1.59 1.89
N ASP A 62 8.55 -0.68 1.66
CA ASP A 62 9.97 -1.02 1.79
C ASP A 62 10.47 -0.74 3.21
N VAL A 63 10.97 -1.79 3.88
CA VAL A 63 11.55 -1.65 5.23
C VAL A 63 12.92 -0.95 5.20
N GLU A 64 13.59 -0.93 4.04
CA GLU A 64 14.86 -0.26 3.85
C GLU A 64 14.70 1.20 3.38
N ASP A 65 13.51 1.58 2.88
CA ASP A 65 13.24 2.93 2.38
C ASP A 65 11.78 3.36 2.55
N LEU A 66 11.51 4.09 3.62
CA LEU A 66 10.24 4.79 3.82
C LEU A 66 10.24 6.21 3.23
N THR A 67 11.41 6.73 2.87
CA THR A 67 11.58 8.17 2.63
C THR A 67 11.29 8.57 1.20
N THR A 68 11.81 7.81 0.22
CA THR A 68 11.63 8.15 -1.20
C THR A 68 10.20 7.87 -1.67
N THR A 69 9.53 6.91 -1.02
CA THR A 69 8.13 6.55 -1.28
C THR A 69 7.13 7.34 -0.43
N ASN A 70 7.62 8.14 0.53
CA ASN A 70 6.81 8.85 1.52
C ASN A 70 5.87 7.91 2.30
N ASP A 71 6.36 6.72 2.64
CA ASP A 71 5.61 5.70 3.36
C ASP A 71 5.58 5.97 4.87
N LEU A 72 4.40 5.86 5.46
CA LEU A 72 4.22 6.08 6.91
C LEU A 72 4.65 4.88 7.76
N PHE A 73 4.70 3.69 7.17
CA PHE A 73 5.08 2.46 7.84
C PHE A 73 5.57 1.42 6.82
N ALA A 74 6.32 0.45 7.32
CA ALA A 74 6.76 -0.72 6.56
C ALA A 74 6.85 -1.94 7.48
N PHE A 75 6.74 -3.13 6.89
CA PHE A 75 6.78 -4.39 7.61
C PHE A 75 7.22 -5.55 6.71
N LYS A 76 7.98 -6.51 7.26
CA LYS A 76 8.46 -7.69 6.57
C LYS A 76 8.23 -8.94 7.42
N ILE A 77 7.76 -10.02 6.77
CA ILE A 77 7.56 -11.34 7.38
C ILE A 77 8.62 -12.29 6.83
N ASN A 78 9.36 -12.90 7.74
CA ASN A 78 10.25 -14.00 7.42
C ASN A 78 9.61 -15.33 7.83
N TYR A 79 9.32 -16.18 6.85
CA TYR A 79 8.70 -17.48 7.10
C TYR A 79 9.72 -18.57 7.42
N ASP A 80 10.81 -18.62 6.65
CA ASP A 80 11.78 -19.72 6.72
C ASP A 80 13.16 -19.26 7.20
N THR A 81 13.45 -17.96 7.14
CA THR A 81 14.79 -17.41 7.37
C THR A 81 14.75 -16.25 8.36
N PRO A 82 15.16 -16.44 9.63
CA PRO A 82 15.13 -15.36 10.62
C PRO A 82 15.99 -14.18 10.18
N GLU A 83 15.53 -12.96 10.48
CA GLU A 83 16.34 -11.76 10.26
C GLU A 83 17.38 -11.66 11.37
N VAL A 84 18.65 -11.57 10.98
CA VAL A 84 19.75 -11.42 11.92
C VAL A 84 20.13 -9.95 11.96
N TYR A 85 19.73 -9.26 13.02
CA TYR A 85 20.18 -7.89 13.29
C TYR A 85 21.34 -7.93 14.29
N GLY A 86 22.56 -7.66 13.81
CA GLY A 86 23.77 -7.62 14.64
C GLY A 86 25.02 -7.25 13.85
N THR A 87 25.64 -6.14 14.24
CA THR A 87 26.93 -5.61 13.77
C THR A 87 28.07 -6.58 14.06
N THR A 88 28.95 -6.82 13.07
CA THR A 88 30.33 -7.26 13.31
C THR A 88 31.13 -6.20 14.04
#